data_AF-A0A957ICV0-F1
#
_entry.id   AF-A0A957ICV0-F1
#
_cell.length_a   1.000
_cell.length_b   1.000
_cell.length_c   1.000
_cell.angle_alpha   90.00
_cell.angle_beta   90.00
_cell.angle_gamma   90.00
#
_symmetry.space_group_name_H-M   'P 1'
#
loop_
_entity.id
_entity.type
_entity.pdbx_description
1 polymer ?
#
loop_
_entity_poly.entity_id
_entity_poly.type
_entity_poly.pdbx_seq_one_letter_code
_entity_poly.pdbx_strand_id
1 'polypeptide(L)'
;MDSFFGIGLPELILILIIAGIVMGPERIGQTARWLGKTTAQMRAISQGFIRQFNAEIGAADESGELKNAWQDVQDLRQQLDALKSEFTTVAKKTMHETKQAVDESKQVFDDTRKEFENTIMPPGMNGRKSTKNRQESQTKNTKQPSVTNDPPLPLTLPKRIEIADDPD
;
A
#
# COMPACT_ATOMS: atom_id res chain seq x y z
N MET A 1 6.37 -15.64 -5.74
CA MET A 1 5.23 -15.06 -6.49
C MET A 1 4.73 -13.93 -5.64
N ASP A 2 5.19 -12.72 -5.93
CA ASP A 2 4.87 -11.55 -5.15
C ASP A 2 3.42 -11.18 -5.38
N SER A 3 2.65 -11.31 -4.29
CA SER A 3 1.31 -10.79 -4.09
C SER A 3 1.10 -9.48 -4.85
N PHE A 4 0.11 -9.45 -5.76
CA PHE A 4 -0.06 -8.49 -6.88
C PHE A 4 0.06 -6.99 -6.54
N PHE A 5 -0.06 -6.60 -5.28
CA PHE A 5 0.06 -5.22 -4.80
C PHE A 5 0.66 -5.15 -3.38
N GLY A 6 1.51 -6.11 -3.00
CA GLY A 6 1.90 -6.32 -1.60
C GLY A 6 0.76 -6.88 -0.72
N ILE A 7 -0.34 -7.30 -1.36
CA ILE A 7 -1.59 -7.82 -0.77
C ILE A 7 -1.72 -9.28 -1.20
N GLY A 8 -1.59 -10.22 -0.27
CA GLY A 8 -1.74 -11.64 -0.53
C GLY A 8 -3.18 -12.06 -0.81
N LEU A 9 -3.37 -13.34 -1.15
CA LEU A 9 -4.69 -13.93 -1.39
C LEU A 9 -5.64 -13.77 -0.17
N PRO A 10 -5.21 -14.03 1.08
CA PRO A 10 -6.06 -13.82 2.26
C PRO A 10 -6.50 -12.36 2.44
N GLU A 11 -5.61 -11.40 2.21
CA GLU A 11 -5.91 -9.98 2.31
C GLU A 11 -6.86 -9.52 1.21
N LEU A 12 -6.69 -10.03 -0.02
CA LEU A 12 -7.62 -9.78 -1.12
C LEU A 12 -9.04 -10.26 -0.80
N ILE A 13 -9.17 -11.46 -0.21
CA ILE A 13 -10.47 -12.03 0.20
C ILE A 13 -11.12 -11.14 1.27
N LEU A 14 -10.35 -10.67 2.26
CA LEU A 14 -10.84 -9.78 3.31
C LEU A 14 -11.42 -8.47 2.71
N ILE A 15 -10.69 -7.87 1.77
CA ILE A 15 -11.16 -6.67 1.06
C ILE A 15 -12.43 -6.96 0.27
N LEU A 16 -12.53 -8.12 -0.39
CA LEU A 16 -13.73 -8.54 -1.13
C LEU A 16 -14.96 -8.66 -0.22
N ILE A 17 -14.79 -9.22 0.98
CA ILE A 17 -15.87 -9.33 1.96
C ILE A 17 -16.33 -7.95 2.42
N ILE A 18 -15.38 -7.08 2.79
CA ILE A 18 -15.69 -5.71 3.25
C ILE A 18 -16.38 -4.92 2.13
N ALA A 19 -15.83 -4.94 0.91
CA ALA A 19 -16.42 -4.30 -0.26
C ALA A 19 -17.83 -4.86 -0.57
N GLY A 20 -18.01 -6.17 -0.42
CA GLY A 20 -19.29 -6.86 -0.59
C GLY A 20 -20.32 -6.45 0.45
N ILE A 21 -19.92 -6.13 1.68
CA ILE A 21 -20.83 -5.60 2.71
C ILE A 21 -21.21 -4.15 2.42
N VAL A 22 -20.24 -3.31 2.06
CA VAL A 22 -20.45 -1.87 1.81
C VAL A 22 -21.31 -1.62 0.57
N MET A 23 -20.98 -2.31 -0.52
CA MET A 23 -21.67 -2.15 -1.82
C MET A 23 -22.84 -3.13 -1.96
N GLY A 24 -22.84 -4.23 -1.20
CA GLY A 24 -23.78 -5.34 -1.35
C GLY A 24 -23.25 -6.41 -2.33
N PRO A 25 -23.44 -7.72 -2.02
CA PRO A 25 -22.94 -8.81 -2.86
C PRO A 25 -23.60 -8.84 -4.25
N GLU A 26 -24.85 -8.39 -4.34
CA GLU A 26 -25.59 -8.28 -5.60
C GLU A 26 -24.92 -7.27 -6.56
N ARG A 27 -24.45 -6.14 -6.03
CA ARG A 27 -23.83 -5.08 -6.82
C ARG A 27 -22.47 -5.48 -7.37
N ILE A 28 -21.63 -6.20 -6.60
CA ILE A 28 -20.37 -6.75 -7.12
C ILE A 28 -20.64 -7.66 -8.33
N GLY A 29 -21.63 -8.54 -8.22
CA GLY A 29 -22.03 -9.41 -9.33
C GLY A 29 -22.52 -8.63 -10.56
N GLN A 30 -23.33 -7.58 -10.35
CA GLN A 30 -23.81 -6.70 -11.42
C GLN A 30 -22.65 -5.94 -12.10
N THR A 31 -21.77 -5.33 -11.31
CA THR A 31 -20.59 -4.60 -11.80
C THR A 31 -19.62 -5.52 -12.51
N ALA A 32 -19.36 -6.72 -11.99
CA ALA A 32 -18.51 -7.72 -12.64
C ALA A 32 -19.09 -8.19 -13.98
N ARG A 33 -20.42 -8.38 -14.07
CA ARG A 33 -21.09 -8.70 -15.35
C ARG A 33 -20.97 -7.54 -16.35
N TRP A 34 -21.12 -6.30 -15.90
CA TRP A 34 -20.95 -5.12 -16.76
C TRP A 34 -19.51 -4.97 -17.25
N LEU A 35 -18.54 -5.01 -16.33
CA LEU A 35 -17.11 -5.00 -16.66
C LEU A 35 -16.75 -6.15 -17.60
N GLY A 36 -17.23 -7.36 -17.32
CA GLY A 36 -16.99 -8.53 -18.17
C GLY A 36 -17.53 -8.35 -19.59
N LYS A 37 -18.74 -7.80 -19.74
CA LYS A 37 -19.30 -7.46 -21.06
C LYS A 37 -18.47 -6.38 -21.76
N THR A 38 -18.09 -5.32 -21.05
CA THR A 38 -17.25 -4.24 -21.59
C THR A 38 -15.89 -4.76 -22.02
N THR A 39 -15.22 -5.58 -21.22
CA THR A 39 -13.94 -6.20 -21.56
C THR A 39 -14.08 -7.18 -22.74
N ALA A 40 -15.16 -7.95 -22.80
CA ALA A 40 -15.42 -8.85 -23.93
C ALA A 40 -15.63 -8.07 -25.24
N GLN A 41 -16.41 -6.98 -25.21
CA GLN A 41 -16.59 -6.09 -26.35
C GLN A 41 -15.29 -5.39 -26.73
N MET A 42 -14.55 -4.88 -25.75
CA MET A 42 -13.24 -4.26 -25.99
C MET A 42 -12.28 -5.25 -26.63
N ARG A 43 -12.25 -6.51 -26.18
CA ARG A 43 -11.45 -7.57 -26.81
C ARG A 43 -11.88 -7.84 -28.25
N ALA A 44 -13.17 -7.89 -28.54
CA ALA A 44 -13.67 -8.09 -29.90
C ALA A 44 -13.29 -6.92 -30.82
N ILE A 45 -13.44 -5.69 -30.34
CA ILE A 45 -13.04 -4.47 -31.07
C ILE A 45 -11.53 -4.45 -31.28
N SER A 46 -10.73 -4.73 -30.25
CA SER A 46 -9.27 -4.82 -30.37
C SER A 46 -8.85 -5.90 -31.36
N GLN A 47 -9.49 -7.06 -31.38
CA GLN A 47 -9.21 -8.11 -32.36
C GLN A 47 -9.56 -7.67 -33.80
N GLY A 48 -10.67 -6.96 -33.99
CA GLY A 48 -11.01 -6.36 -35.28
C GLY A 48 -9.99 -5.31 -35.72
N PHE A 49 -9.62 -4.40 -34.81
CA PHE A 49 -8.60 -3.37 -35.04
C PHE A 49 -7.24 -3.98 -35.37
N ILE A 50 -6.76 -4.97 -34.61
CA ILE A 50 -5.50 -5.66 -34.88
C ILE A 50 -5.55 -6.37 -36.24
N ARG A 51 -6.68 -6.99 -36.61
CA ARG A 51 -6.84 -7.63 -37.93
C ARG A 51 -6.79 -6.62 -39.06
N GLN A 52 -7.49 -5.49 -38.94
CA GLN A 52 -7.49 -4.43 -39.94
C GLN A 52 -6.13 -3.75 -40.04
N PHE A 53 -5.52 -3.44 -38.89
CA PHE A 53 -4.18 -2.88 -38.80
C PHE A 53 -3.14 -3.84 -39.36
N ASN A 54 -3.22 -5.15 -39.11
CA ASN A 54 -2.33 -6.15 -39.72
C ASN A 54 -2.56 -6.31 -41.23
N ALA A 55 -3.79 -6.12 -41.73
CA ALA A 55 -4.06 -6.18 -43.16
C ALA A 55 -3.49 -4.95 -43.89
N GLU A 56 -3.61 -3.77 -43.28
CA GLU A 56 -3.03 -2.52 -43.78
C GLU A 56 -1.51 -2.47 -43.60
N ILE A 57 -1.00 -2.94 -42.47
CA ILE A 57 0.43 -3.15 -42.24
C ILE A 57 0.98 -4.20 -43.20
N GLY A 58 0.26 -5.29 -43.49
CA GLY A 58 0.70 -6.27 -44.47
C GLY A 58 0.86 -5.65 -45.86
N ALA A 59 -0.01 -4.70 -46.21
CA ALA A 59 0.13 -3.89 -47.42
C ALA A 59 1.26 -2.85 -47.33
N ALA A 60 1.52 -2.27 -46.14
CA ALA A 60 2.61 -1.32 -45.90
C ALA A 60 3.99 -2.00 -45.70
N ASP A 61 4.02 -3.30 -45.42
CA ASP A 61 5.22 -4.13 -45.40
C ASP A 61 5.71 -4.37 -46.83
N GLU A 62 4.78 -4.47 -47.79
CA GLU A 62 5.08 -4.51 -49.23
C GLU A 62 5.60 -3.16 -49.76
N SER A 63 5.18 -2.02 -49.19
CA SER A 63 5.70 -0.69 -49.53
C SER A 63 7.03 -0.34 -48.86
N GLY A 64 7.52 -1.17 -47.91
CA GLY A 64 8.79 -0.99 -47.22
C GLY A 64 8.79 0.08 -46.11
N GLU A 65 7.71 0.84 -45.94
CA GLU A 65 7.58 1.88 -44.91
C GLU A 65 7.61 1.30 -43.50
N LEU A 66 6.99 0.14 -43.30
CA LEU A 66 7.01 -0.56 -42.03
C LEU A 66 8.43 -1.04 -41.67
N LYS A 67 9.15 -1.59 -42.64
CA LYS A 67 10.53 -2.06 -42.47
C LYS A 67 11.47 -0.92 -42.07
N ASN A 68 11.27 0.27 -42.63
CA ASN A 68 12.01 1.47 -42.26
C ASN A 68 11.71 1.88 -40.82
N ALA A 69 10.43 1.90 -40.41
CA ALA A 69 10.05 2.19 -39.03
C ALA A 69 10.59 1.16 -38.01
N TRP A 70 10.65 -0.13 -38.39
CA TRP A 70 11.28 -1.17 -37.57
C TRP A 70 12.81 -0.99 -37.47
N GLN A 71 13.48 -0.57 -38.55
CA GLN A 71 14.89 -0.21 -38.52
C GLN A 71 15.15 0.99 -37.61
N ASP A 72 14.35 2.05 -37.71
CA ASP A 72 14.48 3.23 -36.84
C ASP A 72 14.32 2.87 -35.35
N VAL A 73 13.36 2.00 -35.02
CA VAL A 73 13.17 1.52 -33.64
C VAL A 73 14.34 0.63 -33.20
N GLN A 74 14.90 -0.18 -34.10
CA GLN A 74 16.04 -1.03 -33.80
C GLN A 74 17.33 -0.22 -33.60
N ASP A 75 17.54 0.81 -34.40
CA ASP A 75 18.66 1.74 -34.27
C ASP A 75 18.51 2.58 -33.00
N LEU A 76 17.28 3.02 -32.68
CA LEU A 76 17.01 3.69 -31.41
C LEU A 76 17.25 2.77 -30.21
N ARG A 77 16.91 1.48 -30.30
CA ARG A 77 17.21 0.50 -29.25
C ARG A 77 18.72 0.31 -29.08
N GLN A 78 19.49 0.23 -30.17
CA GLN A 78 20.95 0.13 -30.08
C GLN A 78 21.58 1.38 -29.48
N GLN A 79 21.10 2.56 -29.85
CA GLN A 79 21.52 3.83 -29.25
C GLN A 79 21.16 3.91 -27.77
N LEU A 80 19.98 3.43 -27.39
CA LEU A 80 19.54 3.35 -25.99
C LEU A 80 20.34 2.32 -25.20
N ASP A 81 20.73 1.18 -25.76
CA ASP A 81 21.56 0.19 -25.07
C ASP A 81 23.00 0.68 -24.91
N ALA A 82 23.56 1.38 -25.90
CA ALA A 82 24.85 2.06 -25.79
C ALA A 82 24.79 3.15 -24.71
N LEU A 83 23.80 4.04 -24.77
CA LEU A 83 23.60 5.09 -23.78
C LEU A 83 23.32 4.51 -22.39
N LYS A 84 22.57 3.41 -22.29
CA LYS A 84 22.32 2.70 -21.04
C LYS A 84 23.59 2.08 -20.50
N SER A 85 24.52 1.61 -21.31
CA SER A 85 25.80 1.08 -20.81
C SER A 85 26.70 2.17 -20.24
N GLU A 86 26.74 3.34 -20.88
CA GLU A 86 27.47 4.50 -20.39
C GLU A 86 26.80 5.11 -19.16
N PHE A 87 25.48 5.27 -19.20
CA PHE A 87 24.69 5.76 -18.08
C PHE A 87 24.70 4.77 -16.92
N THR A 88 24.68 3.45 -17.15
CA THR A 88 24.82 2.45 -16.07
C THR A 88 26.23 2.49 -15.51
N THR A 89 27.26 2.83 -16.29
CA THR A 89 28.63 2.98 -15.78
C THR A 89 28.79 4.26 -14.97
N VAL A 90 28.24 5.38 -15.44
CA VAL A 90 28.22 6.66 -14.73
C VAL A 90 27.35 6.55 -13.49
N ALA A 91 26.12 6.04 -13.62
CA ALA A 91 25.23 5.75 -12.51
C ALA A 91 25.82 4.72 -11.56
N LYS A 92 26.57 3.70 -12.00
CA LYS A 92 27.25 2.76 -11.10
C LYS A 92 28.44 3.42 -10.40
N LYS A 93 29.19 4.31 -11.06
CA LYS A 93 30.25 5.10 -10.39
C LYS A 93 29.66 6.07 -9.37
N THR A 94 28.68 6.86 -9.76
CA THR A 94 27.93 7.77 -8.88
C THR A 94 27.19 7.00 -7.79
N MET A 95 26.62 5.84 -8.07
CA MET A 95 26.00 4.98 -7.06
C MET A 95 27.03 4.29 -6.19
N HIS A 96 28.24 3.96 -6.63
CA HIS A 96 29.28 3.43 -5.73
C HIS A 96 29.84 4.51 -4.82
N GLU A 97 30.03 5.73 -5.31
CA GLU A 97 30.41 6.90 -4.51
C GLU A 97 29.28 7.30 -3.54
N THR A 98 28.04 7.31 -4.03
CA THR A 98 26.86 7.58 -3.20
C THR A 98 26.59 6.42 -2.25
N LYS A 99 26.86 5.16 -2.59
CA LYS A 99 26.64 4.00 -1.72
C LYS A 99 27.72 3.88 -0.66
N GLN A 100 28.97 4.30 -0.93
CA GLN A 100 29.97 4.49 0.12
C GLN A 100 29.59 5.64 1.05
N ALA A 101 29.21 6.81 0.51
CA ALA A 101 28.76 7.93 1.33
C ALA A 101 27.44 7.63 2.08
N VAL A 102 26.55 6.82 1.51
CA VAL A 102 25.29 6.37 2.12
C VAL A 102 25.51 5.26 3.15
N ASP A 103 26.46 4.34 2.93
CA ASP A 103 26.79 3.30 3.89
C ASP A 103 27.59 3.88 5.08
N GLU A 104 28.48 4.86 4.85
CA GLU A 104 29.13 5.64 5.91
C GLU A 104 28.13 6.50 6.68
N SER A 105 27.23 7.21 5.98
CA SER A 105 26.18 7.99 6.66
C SER A 105 25.18 7.09 7.39
N LYS A 106 24.89 5.87 6.91
CA LYS A 106 24.10 4.87 7.65
C LYS A 106 24.79 4.44 8.95
N GLN A 107 26.10 4.19 8.93
CA GLN A 107 26.85 3.83 10.14
C GLN A 107 26.89 4.99 11.13
N VAL A 108 27.15 6.22 10.67
CA VAL A 108 27.14 7.42 11.53
C VAL A 108 25.74 7.70 12.06
N PHE A 109 24.68 7.48 11.28
CA PHE A 109 23.29 7.58 11.76
C PHE A 109 22.94 6.51 12.78
N ASP A 110 23.36 5.25 12.58
CA ASP A 110 23.09 4.15 13.51
C ASP A 110 23.85 4.35 14.83
N ASP A 111 25.07 4.87 14.79
CA ASP A 111 25.84 5.18 15.99
C ASP A 111 25.33 6.44 16.69
N THR A 112 24.93 7.48 15.94
CA THR A 112 24.22 8.63 16.50
C THR A 112 22.90 8.19 17.13
N ARG A 113 22.15 7.26 16.51
CA ARG A 113 20.90 6.72 17.07
C ARG A 113 21.15 5.96 18.37
N LYS A 114 22.20 5.14 18.45
CA LYS A 114 22.58 4.44 19.70
C LYS A 114 23.04 5.41 20.79
N GLU A 115 23.73 6.50 20.42
CA GLU A 115 24.17 7.53 21.37
C GLU A 115 23.00 8.39 21.87
N PHE A 116 22.03 8.69 21.00
CA PHE A 116 20.77 9.35 21.35
C PHE A 116 19.88 8.46 22.23
N GLU A 117 19.80 7.15 21.97
CA GLU A 117 19.08 6.19 22.83
C GLU A 117 19.69 6.14 24.25
N ASN A 118 21.01 6.31 24.39
CA ASN A 118 21.69 6.36 25.68
C ASN A 118 21.60 7.72 26.39
N THR A 119 21.31 8.81 25.68
CA THR A 119 21.33 10.17 26.23
C THR A 119 19.94 10.75 26.50
N ILE A 120 18.89 10.31 25.80
CA ILE A 120 17.53 10.88 25.93
C ILE A 120 16.61 10.11 26.90
N MET A 121 17.01 8.94 27.41
CA MET A 121 16.22 8.19 28.41
C MET A 121 16.88 8.24 29.80
N PRO A 122 16.15 8.59 30.89
CA PRO A 122 16.69 8.43 32.23
C PRO A 122 16.91 6.93 32.52
N PRO A 123 18.05 6.54 33.13
CA PRO A 123 18.36 5.15 33.42
C PRO A 123 17.42 4.64 34.54
N GLY A 124 16.64 3.60 34.25
CA GLY A 124 15.80 2.99 35.30
C GLY A 124 14.67 2.06 34.88
N MET A 125 14.39 1.86 33.59
CA MET A 125 13.35 0.90 33.19
C MET A 125 13.75 0.17 31.93
N ASN A 126 14.40 -0.99 32.10
CA ASN A 126 13.96 -2.23 31.46
C ASN A 126 14.81 -3.43 31.89
N GLY A 127 14.12 -4.48 32.34
CA GLY A 127 14.64 -5.84 32.26
C GLY A 127 14.77 -6.63 33.56
N ARG A 128 13.75 -6.68 34.43
CA ARG A 128 13.65 -7.80 35.39
C ARG A 128 12.73 -8.89 34.82
N LYS A 129 13.37 -9.91 34.23
CA LYS A 129 12.73 -11.20 33.91
C LYS A 129 12.12 -11.79 35.20
N SER A 130 10.87 -12.21 35.15
CA SER A 130 10.33 -13.19 36.08
C SER A 130 9.34 -14.09 35.35
N THR A 131 9.82 -15.26 34.94
CA THR A 131 8.99 -16.43 34.71
C THR A 131 8.97 -17.26 35.99
N LYS A 132 7.78 -17.78 36.33
CA LYS A 132 7.51 -19.00 37.12
C LYS A 132 7.61 -18.88 38.65
N ASN A 133 6.46 -18.87 39.35
CA ASN A 133 5.92 -20.08 40.00
C ASN A 133 4.57 -19.80 40.68
N ARG A 134 3.70 -20.81 40.60
CA ARG A 134 2.45 -20.99 41.32
C ARG A 134 2.74 -21.38 42.77
N GLN A 135 2.10 -20.73 43.74
CA GLN A 135 1.75 -21.36 45.02
C GLN A 135 0.60 -20.59 45.70
N GLU A 136 -0.45 -21.34 46.03
CA GLU A 136 -1.58 -20.96 46.85
C GLU A 136 -1.13 -20.58 48.27
N SER A 137 -1.86 -19.69 48.96
CA SER A 137 -2.54 -19.99 50.24
C SER A 137 -3.06 -18.74 50.96
N GLN A 138 -4.37 -18.78 51.21
CA GLN A 138 -5.18 -18.22 52.30
C GLN A 138 -4.49 -17.42 53.43
N THR A 139 -5.09 -16.28 53.81
CA THR A 139 -5.69 -16.02 55.15
C THR A 139 -6.31 -14.61 55.20
N LYS A 140 -7.65 -14.52 55.21
CA LYS A 140 -8.50 -14.18 56.37
C LYS A 140 -8.47 -12.71 56.84
N ASN A 141 -9.61 -12.07 56.55
CA ASN A 141 -10.44 -11.30 57.48
C ASN A 141 -10.10 -9.81 57.69
N THR A 142 -11.03 -8.91 57.31
CA THR A 142 -11.98 -8.27 58.26
C THR A 142 -12.63 -7.00 57.66
N LYS A 143 -13.96 -7.05 57.54
CA LYS A 143 -14.96 -5.95 57.60
C LYS A 143 -15.00 -4.86 56.52
N GLN A 144 -16.09 -4.90 55.74
CA GLN A 144 -16.91 -3.74 55.35
C GLN A 144 -17.63 -3.19 56.61
N PRO A 145 -17.97 -1.88 56.74
CA PRO A 145 -19.12 -1.33 55.98
C PRO A 145 -19.14 0.20 55.68
N SER A 146 -20.03 0.56 54.74
CA SER A 146 -20.95 1.72 54.71
C SER A 146 -20.51 3.20 54.58
N VAL A 147 -20.95 3.80 53.45
CA VAL A 147 -21.72 5.08 53.26
C VAL A 147 -21.04 6.42 53.56
N THR A 148 -21.03 7.35 52.59
CA THR A 148 -21.57 8.75 52.68
C THR A 148 -21.29 9.57 51.40
N ASN A 149 -22.39 9.88 50.69
CA ASN A 149 -22.77 11.07 49.91
C ASN A 149 -21.71 11.97 49.25
N ASP A 150 -21.73 12.04 47.90
CA ASP A 150 -21.82 13.29 47.14
C ASP A 150 -22.34 13.03 45.69
N PRO A 151 -23.08 13.98 45.07
CA PRO A 151 -24.02 13.74 43.96
C PRO A 151 -23.40 13.59 42.56
N PRO A 152 -24.11 12.96 41.60
CA PRO A 152 -23.69 12.84 40.21
C PRO A 152 -23.80 14.19 39.47
N LEU A 153 -22.74 14.59 38.77
CA LEU A 153 -22.71 15.72 37.84
C LEU A 153 -23.79 15.55 36.76
N PRO A 154 -24.68 16.54 36.51
CA PRO A 154 -25.66 16.44 35.43
C PRO A 154 -24.99 16.77 34.08
N LEU A 155 -24.66 15.75 33.29
CA LEU A 155 -24.37 15.93 31.87
C LEU A 155 -25.68 16.05 31.08
N THR A 156 -26.35 17.19 31.19
CA THR A 156 -27.46 17.55 30.29
C THR A 156 -26.89 18.13 29.01
N LEU A 157 -27.02 17.42 27.88
CA LEU A 157 -26.70 17.98 26.57
C LEU A 157 -27.70 19.10 26.20
N PRO A 158 -27.25 20.18 25.53
CA PRO A 158 -28.16 21.22 25.04
C PRO A 158 -29.11 20.68 23.96
N LYS A 159 -30.36 21.18 23.99
CA LYS A 159 -31.45 20.82 23.08
C LYS A 159 -31.10 21.22 21.64
N ARG A 160 -31.25 20.28 20.70
CA ARG A 160 -31.11 20.49 19.25
C ARG A 160 -32.06 21.62 18.82
N ILE A 161 -31.50 22.66 18.19
CA ILE A 161 -32.25 23.72 17.54
C ILE A 161 -32.87 23.09 16.27
N GLU A 162 -34.20 23.04 16.20
CA GLU A 162 -34.92 22.69 14.99
C GLU A 162 -34.90 23.91 14.06
N ILE A 163 -34.22 23.78 12.93
CA ILE A 163 -34.28 24.73 11.84
C ILE A 163 -35.60 24.46 11.13
N ALA A 164 -36.52 25.43 11.20
CA ALA A 164 -37.76 25.38 10.46
C ALA A 164 -37.47 25.42 8.96
N ASP A 165 -38.19 24.58 8.20
CA ASP A 165 -38.36 24.73 6.74
C ASP A 165 -38.73 26.18 6.44
N ASP A 166 -38.01 26.77 5.50
CA ASP A 166 -38.33 28.08 4.92
C ASP A 166 -39.26 27.84 3.72
N PRO A 167 -40.55 28.21 3.78
CA PRO A 167 -41.40 28.22 2.61
C PRO A 167 -41.35 29.59 1.90
N ASP A 168 -41.24 29.50 0.57
CA ASP A 168 -41.39 30.53 -0.48
C ASP A 168 -40.12 31.25 -1.00
#